data_AF-A0A173UYR4-F1
#
_entry.id   AF-A0A173UYR4-F1
#
_cell.length_a   1.000
_cell.length_b   1.000
_cell.length_c   1.000
_cell.angle_alpha   90.00
_cell.angle_beta   90.00
_cell.angle_gamma   90.00
#
_symmetry.space_group_name_H-M   'P 1'
#
loop_
_entity.id
_entity.type
_entity.pdbx_description
1 polymer ?
#
loop_
_entity_poly.entity_id
_entity_poly.type
_entity_poly.pdbx_seq_one_letter_code
_entity_poly.pdbx_strand_id
1 'polypeptide(L)'
;MREKEKDSQSFCAKLAVMISVLMLILVMIATGSKIVYAADNAKATTNNDSGDTVTSPKKIISVVYDDSGSMAGERWTYANYSLQTLTSLLNTQDELYVTYMSDPSDAKKISLTDIQDSVDKIRDKEDYHNTPEESIDTAVGKLESIKGTDATTQYWLIIMTDGAINEMSNESELQKKIDSVKNKKMDNGSSMYIDYLGMGDAWNIKADEANGLYSFKATDDKILDVMKALANQISGRIEVDSSNITQVDKKTVKVHSELPLYSLSVLSQESDAKVLSAKAENELDVERNISLNATDLKNGIKKEKMF
;
A
#
# COMPACT_ATOMS: atom_id res chain seq x y z
N MET A 1 42.70 29.55 21.88
CA MET A 1 41.29 29.70 22.33
C MET A 1 40.34 30.03 21.17
N ARG A 2 40.65 29.60 19.92
CA ARG A 2 39.88 29.97 18.71
C ARG A 2 39.68 28.77 17.75
N GLU A 3 39.69 27.55 18.29
CA GLU A 3 39.49 26.30 17.55
C GLU A 3 38.32 25.45 18.06
N LYS A 4 37.69 25.80 19.20
CA LYS A 4 36.53 25.05 19.74
C LYS A 4 35.15 25.56 19.27
N GLU A 5 35.09 26.68 18.53
CA GLU A 5 33.81 27.24 18.04
C GLU A 5 33.44 26.80 16.61
N LYS A 6 34.38 26.28 15.81
CA LYS A 6 34.07 25.78 14.45
C LYS A 6 33.42 24.41 14.43
N ASP A 7 33.71 23.55 15.42
CA ASP A 7 33.10 22.22 15.50
C ASP A 7 31.67 22.24 16.04
N SER A 8 31.28 23.24 16.84
CA SER A 8 29.89 23.34 17.32
C SER A 8 28.93 23.76 16.20
N GLN A 9 29.36 24.58 15.24
CA GLN A 9 28.54 24.89 14.06
C GLN A 9 28.52 23.75 13.04
N SER A 10 29.60 22.96 12.91
CA SER A 10 29.62 21.77 12.06
C SER A 10 28.78 20.62 12.64
N PHE A 11 28.72 20.46 13.96
CA PHE A 11 27.87 19.46 14.62
C PHE A 11 26.40 19.84 14.60
N CYS A 12 26.07 21.14 14.74
CA CYS A 12 24.69 21.62 14.56
C CYS A 12 24.23 21.54 13.10
N ALA A 13 25.12 21.74 12.12
CA ALA A 13 24.81 21.52 10.71
C ALA A 13 24.67 20.02 10.35
N LYS A 14 25.46 19.13 10.98
CA LYS A 14 25.30 17.67 10.80
C LYS A 14 24.03 17.12 11.48
N LEU A 15 23.59 17.74 12.58
CA LEU A 15 22.30 17.41 13.19
C LEU A 15 21.12 17.97 12.37
N ALA A 16 21.33 19.06 11.62
CA ALA A 16 20.35 19.61 10.67
C ALA A 16 20.24 18.82 9.35
N VAL A 17 21.23 17.99 9.01
CA VAL A 17 21.19 17.10 7.83
C VAL A 17 20.68 15.69 8.19
N MET A 18 20.77 15.25 9.45
CA MET A 18 20.01 14.10 9.96
C MET A 18 18.49 14.36 10.03
N ILE A 19 18.04 15.58 9.71
CA ILE A 19 16.63 15.98 9.62
C ILE A 19 16.07 15.78 8.20
N SER A 20 16.88 15.30 7.23
CA SER A 20 16.42 15.22 5.83
C SER A 20 15.53 14.04 5.45
N VAL A 21 15.41 12.94 6.19
CA VAL A 21 14.52 11.83 5.75
C VAL A 21 13.96 11.08 6.95
N LEU A 22 13.12 11.73 7.75
CA LEU A 22 12.06 10.99 8.43
C LEU A 22 10.86 11.05 7.49
N MET A 23 10.81 10.15 6.48
CA MET A 23 9.63 9.98 5.64
C MET A 23 8.51 9.41 6.53
N LEU A 24 7.85 10.28 7.28
CA LEU A 24 6.61 9.97 7.95
C LEU A 24 5.53 9.95 6.85
N ILE A 25 5.12 8.76 6.40
CA ILE A 25 3.92 8.66 5.57
C ILE A 25 2.74 8.91 6.50
N LEU A 26 2.17 10.10 6.39
CA LEU A 26 1.09 10.59 7.22
C LEU A 26 -0.22 10.40 6.45
N VAL A 27 -0.97 9.36 6.80
CA VAL A 27 -2.25 9.08 6.16
C VAL A 27 -3.37 9.60 7.05
N MET A 28 -4.07 10.64 6.57
CA MET A 28 -5.16 11.26 7.32
C MET A 28 -6.53 10.83 6.83
N ILE A 29 -7.42 10.57 7.79
CA ILE A 29 -8.73 9.99 7.56
C ILE A 29 -9.78 11.07 7.80
N ALA A 30 -10.30 11.61 6.71
CA ALA A 30 -11.50 12.41 6.71
C ALA A 30 -12.70 11.53 6.38
N THR A 31 -13.36 10.93 7.36
CA THR A 31 -14.72 10.39 7.14
C THR A 31 -15.70 11.57 7.15
N GLY A 32 -15.70 12.30 6.03
CA GLY A 32 -16.66 13.36 5.77
C GLY A 32 -18.04 12.75 5.55
N SER A 33 -18.98 13.01 6.45
CA SER A 33 -20.39 12.81 6.16
C SER A 33 -21.03 14.15 5.78
N LYS A 34 -21.77 14.10 4.65
CA LYS A 34 -22.49 15.17 3.93
C LYS A 34 -21.66 16.02 2.95
N ILE A 35 -21.07 15.37 1.94
CA ILE A 35 -21.38 15.55 0.51
C ILE A 35 -20.55 14.49 -0.22
N VAL A 36 -21.27 13.64 -0.96
CA VAL A 36 -20.71 12.55 -1.78
C VAL A 36 -19.94 13.18 -2.94
N TYR A 37 -18.62 13.00 -2.98
CA TYR A 37 -17.90 12.93 -4.26
C TYR A 37 -17.68 11.45 -4.56
N ALA A 38 -18.66 10.85 -5.21
CA ALA A 38 -18.45 9.63 -5.96
C ALA A 38 -17.60 10.02 -7.17
N ALA A 39 -16.41 9.44 -7.31
CA ALA A 39 -15.80 9.31 -8.62
C ALA A 39 -16.81 8.60 -9.54
N ASP A 40 -17.01 9.15 -10.72
CA ASP A 40 -18.08 8.86 -11.67
C ASP A 40 -18.42 7.36 -11.79
N ASN A 41 -19.71 7.05 -11.58
CA ASN A 41 -20.53 6.02 -12.26
C ASN A 41 -21.70 5.45 -11.42
N ALA A 42 -22.18 6.16 -10.38
CA ALA A 42 -23.47 5.85 -9.78
C ALA A 42 -24.32 7.12 -9.63
N LYS A 43 -25.42 7.19 -10.38
CA LYS A 43 -26.53 8.13 -10.12
C LYS A 43 -27.05 7.89 -8.70
N ALA A 44 -26.63 8.70 -7.74
CA ALA A 44 -27.21 8.71 -6.40
C ALA A 44 -28.39 9.68 -6.36
N THR A 45 -29.60 9.14 -6.53
CA THR A 45 -30.82 9.75 -5.98
C THR A 45 -30.74 9.68 -4.46
N THR A 46 -30.57 10.82 -3.79
CA THR A 46 -30.58 10.90 -2.32
C THR A 46 -32.00 11.10 -1.81
N ASN A 47 -32.52 10.15 -1.05
CA ASN A 47 -33.59 10.38 -0.08
C ASN A 47 -33.24 9.65 1.23
N ASN A 48 -33.48 10.37 2.34
CA ASN A 48 -33.67 9.92 3.73
C ASN A 48 -32.44 9.74 4.64
N ASP A 49 -32.27 10.68 5.56
CA ASP A 49 -32.80 10.61 6.95
C ASP A 49 -32.72 9.29 7.74
N SER A 50 -31.59 8.59 7.69
CA SER A 50 -31.22 7.60 8.70
C SER A 50 -29.81 7.88 9.20
N GLY A 51 -29.59 7.83 10.51
CA GLY A 51 -28.29 7.98 11.16
C GLY A 51 -27.33 6.82 10.88
N ASP A 52 -27.17 6.44 9.61
CA ASP A 52 -26.21 5.44 9.16
C ASP A 52 -24.80 6.03 9.23
N THR A 53 -23.96 5.37 10.01
CA THR A 53 -22.51 5.55 9.96
C THR A 53 -22.04 5.15 8.55
N VAL A 54 -21.63 6.13 7.75
CA VAL A 54 -20.96 5.88 6.46
C VAL A 54 -19.62 5.21 6.78
N THR A 55 -19.58 3.88 6.69
CA THR A 55 -18.36 3.08 6.80
C THR A 55 -17.77 2.93 5.40
N SER A 56 -16.44 2.96 5.27
CA SER A 56 -15.81 2.66 3.98
C SER A 56 -16.21 1.25 3.55
N PRO A 57 -16.47 0.99 2.26
CA PRO A 57 -16.76 -0.36 1.80
C PRO A 57 -15.70 -1.36 2.26
N LYS A 58 -16.14 -2.53 2.72
CA LYS A 58 -15.24 -3.65 3.03
C LYS A 58 -14.46 -4.03 1.78
N LYS A 59 -13.16 -4.26 1.91
CA LYS A 59 -12.29 -4.68 0.81
C LYS A 59 -11.80 -6.11 1.04
N ILE A 60 -11.89 -6.93 -0.01
CA ILE A 60 -11.31 -8.26 -0.07
C ILE A 60 -10.22 -8.21 -1.12
N ILE A 61 -8.97 -8.32 -0.67
CA ILE A 61 -7.78 -8.10 -1.50
C ILE A 61 -7.01 -9.41 -1.60
N SER A 62 -6.65 -9.78 -2.82
CA SER A 62 -5.79 -10.93 -3.11
C SER A 62 -4.60 -10.46 -3.94
N VAL A 63 -3.40 -10.63 -3.40
CA VAL A 63 -2.14 -10.19 -3.99
C VAL A 63 -1.43 -11.39 -4.60
N VAL A 64 -1.03 -11.29 -5.86
CA VAL A 64 -0.03 -12.14 -6.49
C VAL A 64 1.31 -11.45 -6.29
N TYR A 65 2.18 -12.06 -5.47
CA TYR A 65 3.47 -11.50 -5.11
C TYR A 65 4.58 -12.32 -5.76
N ASP A 66 5.30 -11.71 -6.68
CA ASP A 66 6.52 -12.27 -7.25
C ASP A 66 7.66 -12.23 -6.23
N ASP A 67 8.03 -13.40 -5.73
CA ASP A 67 9.22 -13.63 -4.91
C ASP A 67 10.23 -14.54 -5.65
N SER A 68 10.27 -14.46 -6.98
CA SER A 68 11.22 -15.21 -7.78
C SER A 68 12.66 -14.71 -7.61
N GLY A 69 13.62 -15.50 -8.11
CA GLY A 69 15.03 -15.13 -8.05
C GLY A 69 15.40 -13.81 -8.76
N SER A 70 14.63 -13.38 -9.78
CA SER A 70 14.88 -12.10 -10.48
C SER A 70 14.58 -10.88 -9.62
N MET A 71 13.69 -11.05 -8.63
CA MET A 71 13.35 -10.00 -7.68
C MET A 71 14.48 -9.69 -6.69
N ALA A 72 15.54 -10.52 -6.60
CA ALA A 72 16.59 -10.33 -5.61
C ALA A 72 17.23 -8.91 -5.64
N GLY A 73 17.56 -8.39 -4.45
CA GLY A 73 18.13 -7.05 -4.30
C GLY A 73 17.03 -5.98 -4.15
N GLU A 74 17.22 -4.84 -4.83
CA GLU A 74 16.37 -3.66 -4.66
C GLU A 74 14.91 -3.92 -5.01
N ARG A 75 14.62 -4.70 -6.07
CA ARG A 75 13.24 -5.00 -6.50
C ARG A 75 12.43 -5.70 -5.42
N TRP A 76 12.99 -6.72 -4.80
CA TRP A 76 12.39 -7.42 -3.67
C TRP A 76 12.25 -6.49 -2.48
N THR A 77 13.29 -5.70 -2.14
CA THR A 77 13.19 -4.73 -1.04
C THR A 77 12.01 -3.79 -1.23
N TYR A 78 11.84 -3.25 -2.43
CA TYR A 78 10.74 -2.36 -2.74
C TYR A 78 9.39 -3.09 -2.77
N ALA A 79 9.27 -4.24 -3.42
CA ALA A 79 8.04 -5.04 -3.45
C ALA A 79 7.61 -5.46 -2.04
N ASN A 80 8.56 -5.88 -1.20
CA ASN A 80 8.34 -6.26 0.18
C ASN A 80 7.83 -5.07 1.00
N TYR A 81 8.56 -3.96 0.97
CA TYR A 81 8.19 -2.72 1.66
C TYR A 81 6.79 -2.21 1.24
N SER A 82 6.47 -2.43 -0.02
CA SER A 82 5.20 -2.09 -0.64
C SER A 82 4.04 -2.92 -0.10
N LEU A 83 4.23 -4.23 0.05
CA LEU A 83 3.24 -5.10 0.68
C LEU A 83 3.09 -4.81 2.19
N GLN A 84 4.18 -4.47 2.90
CA GLN A 84 4.11 -4.00 4.28
C GLN A 84 3.25 -2.73 4.40
N THR A 85 3.48 -1.76 3.49
CA THR A 85 2.75 -0.49 3.46
C THR A 85 1.27 -0.70 3.17
N LEU A 86 0.93 -1.48 2.15
CA LEU A 86 -0.45 -1.83 1.82
C LEU A 86 -1.14 -2.45 3.05
N THR A 87 -0.54 -3.49 3.64
CA THR A 87 -1.07 -4.20 4.82
C THR A 87 -1.39 -3.23 5.96
N SER A 88 -0.51 -2.26 6.19
CA SER A 88 -0.66 -1.28 7.27
C SER A 88 -1.80 -0.30 7.05
N LEU A 89 -2.19 -0.07 5.80
CA LEU A 89 -3.22 0.89 5.38
C LEU A 89 -4.63 0.30 5.27
N LEU A 90 -4.79 -1.01 5.40
CA LEU A 90 -6.09 -1.69 5.35
C LEU A 90 -6.85 -1.57 6.68
N ASN A 91 -8.17 -1.44 6.63
CA ASN A 91 -9.00 -1.40 7.83
C ASN A 91 -9.13 -2.80 8.45
N THR A 92 -9.46 -2.89 9.74
CA THR A 92 -9.61 -4.18 10.44
C THR A 92 -10.74 -5.06 9.88
N GLN A 93 -11.73 -4.46 9.22
CA GLN A 93 -12.82 -5.15 8.54
C GLN A 93 -12.43 -5.73 7.17
N ASP A 94 -11.33 -5.25 6.59
CA ASP A 94 -10.85 -5.71 5.29
C ASP A 94 -10.25 -7.12 5.41
N GLU A 95 -10.04 -7.78 4.27
CA GLU A 95 -9.35 -9.07 4.22
C GLU A 95 -8.22 -9.00 3.20
N LEU A 96 -7.04 -9.47 3.60
CA LEU A 96 -5.85 -9.53 2.74
C LEU A 96 -5.37 -10.97 2.61
N TYR A 97 -5.19 -11.40 1.37
CA TYR A 97 -4.60 -12.68 1.00
C TYR A 97 -3.39 -12.44 0.11
N VAL A 98 -2.33 -13.21 0.31
CA VAL A 98 -1.10 -13.14 -0.49
C VAL A 98 -0.79 -14.53 -1.04
N THR A 99 -0.72 -14.62 -2.36
CA THR A 99 -0.27 -15.79 -3.11
C THR A 99 1.15 -15.48 -3.59
N TYR A 100 2.13 -16.14 -2.99
CA TYR A 100 3.52 -16.00 -3.40
C TYR A 100 3.74 -16.86 -4.65
N MET A 101 4.45 -16.35 -5.66
CA MET A 101 4.78 -17.13 -6.86
C MET A 101 5.65 -18.35 -6.55
N SER A 102 6.40 -18.30 -5.46
CA SER A 102 7.14 -19.44 -4.91
C SER A 102 6.27 -20.55 -4.32
N ASP A 103 5.02 -20.24 -3.96
CA ASP A 103 4.04 -21.17 -3.41
C ASP A 103 2.67 -20.93 -4.08
N PRO A 104 2.58 -21.19 -5.40
CA PRO A 104 1.51 -20.66 -6.24
C PRO A 104 0.14 -21.25 -5.97
N SER A 105 0.09 -22.36 -5.23
CA SER A 105 -1.14 -23.08 -4.89
C SER A 105 -1.80 -22.61 -3.59
N ASP A 106 -1.14 -21.71 -2.83
CA ASP A 106 -1.62 -21.26 -1.52
C ASP A 106 -1.79 -19.73 -1.43
N ALA A 107 -3.04 -19.31 -1.25
CA ALA A 107 -3.39 -17.92 -0.94
C ALA A 107 -3.46 -17.73 0.59
N LYS A 108 -2.37 -17.24 1.16
CA LYS A 108 -2.16 -17.09 2.61
C LYS A 108 -2.89 -15.86 3.14
N LYS A 109 -3.73 -16.06 4.17
CA LYS A 109 -4.42 -14.95 4.85
C LYS A 109 -3.44 -14.17 5.71
N ILE A 110 -3.40 -12.85 5.53
CA ILE A 110 -2.64 -11.92 6.38
C ILE A 110 -3.56 -11.38 7.46
N SER A 111 -3.08 -11.37 8.71
CA SER A 111 -3.88 -10.86 9.84
C SER A 111 -3.87 -9.33 9.85
N LEU A 112 -5.06 -8.73 9.96
CA LEU A 112 -5.21 -7.27 10.10
C LEU A 112 -5.55 -6.84 11.55
N THR A 113 -5.56 -7.79 12.49
CA THR A 113 -5.70 -7.48 13.93
C THR A 113 -4.33 -7.31 14.58
N ASP A 114 -3.37 -8.15 14.20
CA ASP A 114 -1.97 -8.11 14.67
C ASP A 114 -1.07 -7.61 13.53
N ILE A 115 -1.28 -6.36 13.12
CA ILE A 115 -0.67 -5.80 11.90
C ILE A 115 0.85 -5.77 11.98
N GLN A 116 1.43 -5.42 13.13
CA GLN A 116 2.90 -5.37 13.26
C GLN A 116 3.53 -6.76 13.07
N ASP A 117 2.97 -7.80 13.69
CA ASP A 117 3.44 -9.18 13.51
C ASP A 117 3.28 -9.65 12.04
N SER A 118 2.19 -9.23 11.39
CA SER A 118 1.98 -9.52 9.97
C SER A 118 2.98 -8.80 9.06
N VAL A 119 3.27 -7.53 9.34
CA VAL A 119 4.31 -6.75 8.66
C VAL A 119 5.69 -7.38 8.87
N ASP A 120 6.00 -7.83 10.08
CA ASP A 120 7.26 -8.50 10.39
C ASP A 120 7.40 -9.82 9.61
N LYS A 121 6.32 -10.63 9.53
CA LYS A 121 6.29 -11.87 8.73
C LYS A 121 6.45 -11.62 7.24
N ILE A 122 5.86 -10.56 6.70
CA ILE A 122 6.07 -10.15 5.30
C ILE A 122 7.54 -9.76 5.11
N ARG A 123 8.10 -8.97 6.01
CA ARG A 123 9.49 -8.49 5.95
C ARG A 123 10.51 -9.64 5.93
N ASP A 124 10.27 -10.67 6.74
CA ASP A 124 11.22 -11.76 6.95
C ASP A 124 11.04 -12.92 5.93
N LYS A 125 10.15 -12.77 4.95
CA LYS A 125 9.91 -13.76 3.89
C LYS A 125 11.02 -13.75 2.84
N GLU A 126 11.82 -14.80 2.81
CA GLU A 126 12.83 -15.08 1.79
C GLU A 126 12.61 -16.51 1.24
N ASP A 127 11.89 -16.65 0.13
CA ASP A 127 11.93 -17.88 -0.69
C ASP A 127 12.13 -17.46 -2.15
N TYR A 128 12.77 -18.32 -2.95
CA TYR A 128 13.12 -18.00 -4.34
C TYR A 128 12.82 -19.17 -5.27
N HIS A 129 11.80 -19.03 -6.11
CA HIS A 129 11.43 -20.04 -7.11
C HIS A 129 11.04 -19.39 -8.46
N ASN A 130 10.16 -20.03 -9.23
CA ASN A 130 9.69 -19.61 -10.56
C ASN A 130 8.54 -18.58 -10.45
N THR A 131 8.07 -18.08 -11.60
CA THR A 131 6.93 -17.15 -11.79
C THR A 131 5.74 -17.84 -12.50
N PRO A 132 5.10 -18.84 -11.89
CA PRO A 132 4.03 -19.62 -12.53
C PRO A 132 2.73 -18.82 -12.69
N GLU A 133 2.03 -19.03 -13.81
CA GLU A 133 0.68 -18.49 -14.07
C GLU A 133 -0.33 -18.91 -12.98
N GLU A 134 -0.15 -20.10 -12.39
CA GLU A 134 -1.02 -20.67 -11.35
C GLU A 134 -1.27 -19.71 -10.19
N SER A 135 -0.29 -18.87 -9.81
CA SER A 135 -0.47 -17.92 -8.72
C SER A 135 -1.59 -16.91 -8.99
N ILE A 136 -1.79 -16.53 -10.26
CA ILE A 136 -2.89 -15.65 -10.67
C ILE A 136 -4.23 -16.38 -10.51
N ASP A 137 -4.30 -17.63 -10.93
CA ASP A 137 -5.52 -18.44 -10.82
C ASP A 137 -5.90 -18.71 -9.36
N THR A 138 -4.92 -19.01 -8.50
CA THR A 138 -5.12 -19.17 -7.06
C THR A 138 -5.62 -17.89 -6.42
N ALA A 139 -5.02 -16.74 -6.75
CA ALA A 139 -5.44 -15.46 -6.21
C ALA A 139 -6.87 -15.07 -6.64
N VAL A 140 -7.22 -15.30 -7.91
CA VAL A 140 -8.59 -15.07 -8.43
C VAL A 140 -9.58 -16.05 -7.81
N GLY A 141 -9.24 -17.34 -7.75
CA GLY A 141 -10.07 -18.37 -7.12
C GLY A 141 -10.32 -18.09 -5.65
N LYS A 142 -9.34 -17.53 -4.93
CA LYS A 142 -9.53 -17.07 -3.55
C LYS A 142 -10.59 -15.98 -3.47
N LEU A 143 -10.52 -14.95 -4.32
CA LEU A 143 -11.54 -13.90 -4.37
C LEU A 143 -12.93 -14.49 -4.66
N GLU A 144 -13.03 -15.38 -5.65
CA GLU A 144 -14.30 -16.04 -6.03
C GLU A 144 -14.88 -16.90 -4.90
N SER A 145 -14.03 -17.46 -4.03
CA SER A 145 -14.46 -18.31 -2.91
C SER A 145 -15.09 -17.56 -1.74
N ILE A 146 -14.84 -16.25 -1.63
CA ILE A 146 -15.30 -15.45 -0.49
C ILE A 146 -16.67 -14.86 -0.82
N LYS A 147 -17.64 -15.18 0.04
CA LYS A 147 -19.00 -14.65 -0.09
C LYS A 147 -19.07 -13.21 0.38
N GLY A 148 -19.62 -12.34 -0.46
CA GLY A 148 -19.81 -10.93 -0.14
C GLY A 148 -21.02 -10.81 0.77
N THR A 149 -20.81 -10.64 2.07
CA THR A 149 -21.93 -10.46 3.01
C THR A 149 -22.63 -9.12 2.85
N ASP A 150 -21.97 -8.15 2.19
CA ASP A 150 -22.47 -6.81 1.91
C ASP A 150 -22.40 -6.51 0.39
N ALA A 151 -23.48 -5.97 -0.16
CA ALA A 151 -23.58 -5.55 -1.56
C ALA A 151 -22.54 -4.49 -1.95
N THR A 152 -22.01 -3.73 -0.99
CA THR A 152 -20.98 -2.70 -1.23
C THR A 152 -19.55 -3.25 -1.21
N THR A 153 -19.34 -4.51 -0.83
CA THR A 153 -18.01 -5.13 -0.73
C THR A 153 -17.24 -5.02 -2.05
N GLN A 154 -15.99 -4.56 -1.98
CA GLN A 154 -15.10 -4.46 -3.12
C GLN A 154 -14.11 -5.63 -3.15
N TYR A 155 -13.82 -6.12 -4.35
CA TYR A 155 -12.84 -7.18 -4.59
C TYR A 155 -11.69 -6.64 -5.40
N TRP A 156 -10.47 -6.88 -4.94
CA TRP A 156 -9.24 -6.35 -5.54
C TRP A 156 -8.25 -7.48 -5.79
N LEU A 157 -7.83 -7.62 -7.05
CA LEU A 157 -6.68 -8.42 -7.44
C LEU A 157 -5.49 -7.47 -7.62
N ILE A 158 -4.39 -7.73 -6.93
CA ILE A 158 -3.15 -6.98 -7.12
C ILE A 158 -2.10 -7.93 -7.67
N ILE A 159 -1.39 -7.56 -8.73
CA ILE A 159 -0.31 -8.37 -9.31
C ILE A 159 0.98 -7.55 -9.23
N MET A 160 1.97 -8.04 -8.49
CA MET A 160 3.28 -7.41 -8.34
C MET A 160 4.35 -8.34 -8.93
N THR A 161 5.02 -7.93 -10.01
CA THR A 161 6.03 -8.74 -10.70
C THR A 161 7.10 -7.90 -11.37
N ASP A 162 8.32 -8.44 -11.52
CA ASP A 162 9.41 -7.79 -12.28
C ASP A 162 9.63 -8.35 -13.69
N GLY A 163 8.83 -9.33 -14.12
CA GLY A 163 9.20 -10.09 -15.30
C GLY A 163 8.09 -10.89 -15.96
N ALA A 164 8.53 -11.80 -16.81
CA ALA A 164 7.67 -12.71 -17.56
C ALA A 164 7.09 -13.79 -16.64
N ILE A 165 5.83 -14.16 -16.89
CA ILE A 165 5.21 -15.36 -16.33
C ILE A 165 5.70 -16.57 -17.13
N ASN A 166 6.16 -17.62 -16.45
CA ASN A 166 6.87 -18.77 -17.06
C ASN A 166 6.13 -19.44 -18.23
N GLU A 167 4.80 -19.60 -18.09
CA GLU A 167 3.95 -20.31 -19.04
C GLU A 167 3.51 -19.43 -20.21
N MET A 168 3.80 -18.13 -20.16
CA MET A 168 3.37 -17.15 -21.15
C MET A 168 4.52 -16.78 -22.07
N SER A 169 4.23 -16.73 -23.38
CA SER A 169 5.24 -16.46 -24.40
C SER A 169 5.46 -14.96 -24.63
N ASN A 170 4.53 -14.10 -24.20
CA ASN A 170 4.54 -12.66 -24.47
C ASN A 170 3.53 -11.87 -23.62
N GLU A 171 3.70 -10.54 -23.60
CA GLU A 171 2.80 -9.56 -22.97
C GLU A 171 1.33 -9.71 -23.38
N SER A 172 1.03 -10.12 -24.63
CA SER A 172 -0.35 -10.28 -25.09
C SER A 172 -1.07 -11.45 -24.42
N GLU A 173 -0.36 -12.51 -24.02
CA GLU A 173 -0.95 -13.63 -23.27
C GLU A 173 -1.32 -13.22 -21.85
N LEU A 174 -0.45 -12.47 -21.17
CA LEU A 174 -0.76 -11.91 -19.85
C LEU A 174 -1.93 -10.91 -19.92
N GLN A 175 -1.94 -10.03 -20.92
CA GLN A 175 -3.07 -9.12 -21.13
C GLN A 175 -4.38 -9.88 -21.33
N LYS A 176 -4.39 -10.95 -22.13
CA LYS A 176 -5.58 -11.80 -22.33
C LYS A 176 -6.01 -12.49 -21.05
N LYS A 177 -5.07 -12.97 -20.23
CA LYS A 177 -5.36 -13.57 -18.93
C LYS A 177 -6.05 -12.55 -18.01
N ILE A 178 -5.49 -11.36 -17.88
CA ILE A 178 -6.06 -10.25 -17.09
C ILE A 178 -7.46 -9.86 -17.62
N ASP A 179 -7.59 -9.70 -18.94
CA ASP A 179 -8.87 -9.37 -19.57
C ASP A 179 -9.93 -10.46 -19.37
N SER A 180 -9.52 -11.73 -19.25
CA SER A 180 -10.42 -12.85 -18.99
C SER A 180 -10.98 -12.85 -17.57
N VAL A 181 -10.23 -12.30 -16.60
CA VAL A 181 -10.65 -12.28 -15.19
C VAL A 181 -11.29 -10.97 -14.76
N LYS A 182 -10.95 -9.82 -15.37
CA LYS A 182 -11.48 -8.49 -14.96
C LYS A 182 -13.01 -8.38 -14.99
N ASN A 183 -13.63 -9.09 -15.93
CA ASN A 183 -15.09 -9.08 -16.11
C ASN A 183 -15.81 -10.18 -15.34
N LYS A 184 -15.09 -11.05 -14.62
CA LYS A 184 -15.70 -12.07 -13.76
C LYS A 184 -16.54 -11.39 -12.68
N LYS A 185 -17.70 -11.98 -12.42
CA LYS A 185 -18.64 -11.49 -11.42
C LYS A 185 -18.36 -12.18 -10.10
N MET A 186 -18.20 -11.35 -9.07
CA MET A 186 -18.04 -11.77 -7.69
C MET A 186 -19.41 -12.16 -7.11
N ASP A 187 -19.40 -12.75 -5.91
CA ASP A 187 -20.62 -13.25 -5.25
C ASP A 187 -21.71 -12.18 -5.09
N ASN A 188 -21.33 -10.92 -4.86
CA ASN A 188 -22.26 -9.79 -4.77
C ASN A 188 -22.65 -9.17 -6.13
N GLY A 189 -22.26 -9.77 -7.25
CA GLY A 189 -22.55 -9.30 -8.61
C GLY A 189 -21.67 -8.15 -9.11
N SER A 190 -20.73 -7.66 -8.30
CA SER A 190 -19.71 -6.69 -8.73
C SER A 190 -18.66 -7.33 -9.63
N SER A 191 -17.94 -6.52 -10.39
CA SER A 191 -16.67 -6.93 -11.00
C SER A 191 -15.52 -6.65 -10.01
N MET A 192 -14.40 -7.35 -10.16
CA MET A 192 -13.19 -7.03 -9.41
C MET A 192 -12.47 -5.80 -9.98
N TYR A 193 -11.74 -5.09 -9.13
CA TYR A 193 -10.69 -4.16 -9.53
C TYR A 193 -9.37 -4.94 -9.66
N ILE A 194 -8.53 -4.53 -10.61
CA ILE A 194 -7.23 -5.14 -10.84
C ILE A 194 -6.17 -4.04 -10.86
N ASP A 195 -5.19 -4.16 -9.99
CA ASP A 195 -3.98 -3.33 -10.01
C ASP A 195 -2.80 -4.18 -10.46
N TYR A 196 -2.30 -3.91 -11.66
CA TYR A 196 -1.05 -4.51 -12.13
C TYR A 196 0.11 -3.57 -11.82
N LEU A 197 1.14 -4.10 -11.16
CA LEU A 197 2.38 -3.43 -10.85
C LEU A 197 3.55 -4.17 -11.50
N GLY A 198 4.00 -3.65 -12.63
CA GLY A 198 5.22 -4.09 -13.29
C GLY A 198 6.44 -3.33 -12.77
N MET A 199 7.47 -4.07 -12.34
CA MET A 199 8.75 -3.52 -11.91
C MET A 199 9.82 -3.77 -12.98
N GLY A 200 10.72 -2.80 -13.20
CA GLY A 200 11.82 -2.96 -14.14
C GLY A 200 11.38 -3.37 -15.55
N ASP A 201 11.80 -4.56 -15.98
CA ASP A 201 11.56 -5.10 -17.33
C ASP A 201 10.23 -5.87 -17.47
N ALA A 202 9.37 -5.84 -16.45
CA ALA A 202 8.03 -6.42 -16.51
C ALA A 202 7.26 -5.97 -17.76
N TRP A 203 6.44 -6.88 -18.27
CA TRP A 203 5.55 -6.64 -19.41
C TRP A 203 4.59 -5.48 -19.12
N ASN A 204 4.25 -4.70 -20.15
CA ASN A 204 3.38 -3.55 -20.02
C ASN A 204 1.93 -3.98 -20.19
N ILE A 205 1.14 -3.92 -19.12
CA ILE A 205 -0.29 -4.17 -19.24
C ILE A 205 -0.98 -2.86 -19.62
N LYS A 206 -1.83 -2.92 -20.64
CA LYS A 206 -2.67 -1.80 -21.05
C LYS A 206 -3.78 -1.63 -20.03
N ALA A 207 -3.79 -0.46 -19.37
CA ALA A 207 -4.86 -0.08 -18.45
C ALA A 207 -6.22 -0.01 -19.17
N ASP A 208 -7.28 -0.29 -18.41
CA ASP A 208 -8.68 -0.18 -18.81
C ASP A 208 -9.48 0.26 -17.57
N GLU A 209 -9.21 1.51 -17.16
CA GLU A 209 -9.73 2.10 -15.91
C GLU A 209 -11.26 2.13 -15.88
N ALA A 210 -11.91 2.27 -17.04
CA ALA A 210 -13.36 2.22 -17.17
C ALA A 210 -13.96 0.87 -16.73
N ASN A 211 -13.15 -0.20 -16.77
CA ASN A 211 -13.50 -1.53 -16.34
C ASN A 211 -12.68 -1.99 -15.13
N GLY A 212 -12.09 -1.05 -14.38
CA GLY A 212 -11.38 -1.32 -13.12
C GLY A 212 -10.01 -1.97 -13.27
N LEU A 213 -9.38 -1.95 -14.45
CA LEU A 213 -7.99 -2.38 -14.62
C LEU A 213 -7.06 -1.18 -14.62
N TYR A 214 -6.24 -1.07 -13.57
CA TYR A 214 -5.18 -0.10 -13.45
C TYR A 214 -3.84 -0.78 -13.66
N SER A 215 -2.93 -0.08 -14.33
CA SER A 215 -1.60 -0.60 -14.63
C SER A 215 -0.58 0.44 -14.29
N PHE A 216 0.35 0.05 -13.44
CA PHE A 216 1.42 0.87 -12.95
C PHE A 216 2.75 0.23 -13.35
N LYS A 217 3.68 1.06 -13.81
CA LYS A 217 5.04 0.64 -14.07
C LYS A 217 5.99 1.45 -13.21
N ALA A 218 6.82 0.74 -12.46
CA ALA A 218 7.82 1.34 -11.60
C ALA A 218 9.22 0.95 -12.08
N THR A 219 10.07 1.96 -12.25
CA THR A 219 11.53 1.77 -12.21
C THR A 219 11.97 1.64 -10.76
N ASP A 220 13.12 1.04 -10.49
CA ASP A 220 13.59 0.74 -9.13
C ASP A 220 13.54 1.98 -8.20
N ASP A 221 13.84 3.17 -8.72
CA ASP A 221 13.81 4.46 -8.00
C ASP A 221 12.40 5.03 -7.73
N LYS A 222 11.34 4.49 -8.34
CA LYS A 222 9.96 5.01 -8.29
C LYS A 222 8.94 4.03 -7.73
N ILE A 223 9.35 2.84 -7.30
CA ILE A 223 8.42 1.83 -6.77
C ILE A 223 7.63 2.39 -5.58
N LEU A 224 8.28 3.16 -4.71
CA LEU A 224 7.62 3.76 -3.55
C LEU A 224 6.47 4.71 -3.95
N ASP A 225 6.65 5.54 -4.97
CA ASP A 225 5.63 6.50 -5.40
C ASP A 225 4.45 5.80 -6.07
N VAL A 226 4.74 4.80 -6.89
CA VAL A 226 3.72 3.94 -7.49
C VAL A 226 2.92 3.20 -6.42
N MET A 227 3.58 2.77 -5.35
CA MET A 227 2.95 2.02 -4.28
C MET A 227 2.14 2.88 -3.34
N LYS A 228 2.55 4.15 -3.14
CA LYS A 228 1.68 5.16 -2.54
C LYS A 228 0.43 5.38 -3.39
N ALA A 229 0.58 5.50 -4.72
CA ALA A 229 -0.57 5.68 -5.61
C ALA A 229 -1.52 4.48 -5.57
N LEU A 230 -1.00 3.25 -5.57
CA LEU A 230 -1.76 2.02 -5.41
C LEU A 230 -2.46 1.97 -4.05
N ALA A 231 -1.74 2.27 -2.97
CA ALA A 231 -2.32 2.29 -1.64
C ALA A 231 -3.43 3.35 -1.52
N ASN A 232 -3.26 4.53 -2.11
CA ASN A 232 -4.29 5.57 -2.17
C ASN A 232 -5.51 5.07 -2.96
N GLN A 233 -5.30 4.41 -4.09
CA GLN A 233 -6.34 3.82 -4.94
C GLN A 233 -7.16 2.77 -4.19
N ILE A 234 -6.50 1.82 -3.53
CA ILE A 234 -7.17 0.73 -2.82
C ILE A 234 -7.79 1.21 -1.53
N SER A 235 -7.10 2.06 -0.77
CA SER A 235 -7.60 2.49 0.53
C SER A 235 -8.72 3.52 0.42
N GLY A 236 -8.79 4.25 -0.70
CA GLY A 236 -9.67 5.41 -0.88
C GLY A 236 -9.31 6.57 0.06
N ARG A 237 -8.08 6.58 0.59
CA ARG A 237 -7.60 7.59 1.54
C ARG A 237 -7.03 8.80 0.80
N ILE A 238 -7.23 9.97 1.39
CA ILE A 238 -6.75 11.24 0.83
C ILE A 238 -5.34 11.48 1.36
N GLU A 239 -4.38 11.62 0.44
CA GLU A 239 -3.04 12.08 0.79
C GLU A 239 -3.10 13.52 1.26
N VAL A 240 -2.40 13.79 2.36
CA VAL A 240 -2.29 15.14 2.90
C VAL A 240 -1.10 15.82 2.26
N ASP A 241 -1.37 16.97 1.64
CA ASP A 241 -0.32 17.83 1.10
C ASP A 241 0.74 18.12 2.19
N SER A 242 2.01 17.93 1.84
CA SER A 242 3.14 18.17 2.75
C SER A 242 3.14 19.55 3.39
N SER A 243 2.57 20.58 2.73
CA SER A 243 2.40 21.93 3.28
C SER A 243 1.46 21.99 4.49
N ASN A 244 0.57 21.01 4.62
CA ASN A 244 -0.30 20.84 5.78
C ASN A 244 0.38 20.10 6.93
N ILE A 245 1.62 19.62 6.75
CA ILE A 245 2.41 18.94 7.77
C ILE A 245 3.54 19.87 8.20
N THR A 246 3.61 20.21 9.48
CA THR A 246 4.67 21.07 10.01
C THR A 246 5.32 20.42 11.22
N GLN A 247 6.65 20.25 11.18
CA GLN A 247 7.41 19.88 12.36
C GLN A 247 7.55 21.12 13.27
N VAL A 248 6.89 21.08 14.43
CA VAL A 248 6.92 22.18 15.40
C VAL A 248 8.20 22.14 16.23
N ASP A 249 8.63 20.93 16.58
CA ASP A 249 9.89 20.68 17.29
C ASP A 249 10.39 19.25 17.04
N LYS A 250 11.45 18.84 17.75
CA LYS A 250 12.08 17.51 17.60
C LYS A 250 11.16 16.31 17.88
N LYS A 251 10.04 16.52 18.57
CA LYS A 251 9.12 15.48 19.06
C LYS A 251 7.66 15.73 18.63
N THR A 252 7.37 16.91 18.08
CA THR A 252 6.00 17.32 17.77
C THR A 252 5.84 17.62 16.29
N VAL A 253 4.92 16.90 15.65
CA VAL A 253 4.42 17.18 14.30
C VAL A 253 3.00 17.72 14.43
N LYS A 254 2.71 18.82 13.75
CA LYS A 254 1.37 19.37 13.61
C LYS A 254 0.87 19.06 12.21
N VAL A 255 -0.38 18.63 12.11
CA VAL A 255 -1.02 18.41 10.82
C VAL A 255 -2.32 19.19 10.74
N HIS A 256 -2.54 19.84 9.60
CA HIS A 256 -3.77 20.53 9.26
C HIS A 256 -4.60 19.67 8.31
N SER A 257 -5.91 19.60 8.53
CA SER A 257 -6.86 19.05 7.57
C SER A 257 -8.03 20.01 7.46
N GLU A 258 -8.50 20.22 6.23
CA GLU A 258 -9.76 20.95 5.99
C GLU A 258 -10.99 20.10 6.38
N LEU A 259 -10.80 18.80 6.58
CA LEU A 259 -11.87 17.87 6.94
C LEU A 259 -11.65 17.31 8.35
N PRO A 260 -12.72 17.04 9.12
CA PRO A 260 -12.61 16.42 10.44
C PRO A 260 -11.91 15.06 10.38
N LEU A 261 -10.90 14.88 11.24
CA LEU A 261 -10.17 13.63 11.36
C LEU A 261 -10.72 12.80 12.52
N TYR A 262 -11.04 11.54 12.25
CA TYR A 262 -11.57 10.63 13.27
C TYR A 262 -10.52 9.63 13.76
N SER A 263 -9.67 9.14 12.86
CA SER A 263 -8.51 8.33 13.24
C SER A 263 -7.25 8.75 12.51
N LEU A 264 -6.11 8.45 13.13
CA LEU A 264 -4.77 8.67 12.59
C LEU A 264 -4.00 7.35 12.60
N SER A 265 -3.48 6.97 11.44
CA SER A 265 -2.51 5.89 11.29
C SER A 265 -1.14 6.49 11.02
N VAL A 266 -0.16 6.18 11.87
CA VAL A 266 1.22 6.66 11.72
C VAL A 266 2.12 5.49 11.34
N LEU A 267 2.79 5.63 10.19
CA LEU A 267 3.77 4.69 9.70
C LEU A 267 5.18 5.26 9.95
N SER A 268 5.94 4.64 10.85
CA SER A 268 7.32 5.04 11.13
C SER A 268 8.28 4.25 10.24
N GLN A 269 9.07 4.96 9.43
CA GLN A 269 10.08 4.33 8.57
C GLN A 269 11.45 4.35 9.25
N GLU A 270 12.15 3.22 9.23
CA GLU A 270 13.53 3.07 9.75
C GLU A 270 13.70 3.62 11.18
N SER A 271 12.63 3.57 11.98
CA SER A 271 12.57 4.26 13.26
C SER A 271 11.59 3.58 14.21
N ASP A 272 12.04 3.40 15.45
CA ASP A 272 11.21 2.94 16.57
C ASP A 272 10.42 4.09 17.22
N ALA A 273 10.26 5.22 16.51
CA ALA A 273 9.55 6.38 17.00
C ALA A 273 8.08 6.03 17.29
N LYS A 274 7.68 6.19 18.55
CA LYS A 274 6.31 5.96 19.00
C LYS A 274 5.55 7.26 19.16
N VAL A 275 4.31 7.25 18.70
CA VAL A 275 3.34 8.32 18.96
C VAL A 275 2.90 8.17 20.41
N LEU A 276 3.30 9.13 21.25
CA LEU A 276 2.96 9.12 22.68
C LEU A 276 1.55 9.66 22.93
N SER A 277 1.09 10.59 22.09
CA SER A 277 -0.23 11.20 22.19
C SER A 277 -0.57 11.93 20.90
N ALA A 278 -1.85 11.99 20.53
CA ALA A 278 -2.37 12.94 19.56
C ALA A 278 -3.35 13.90 20.25
N LYS A 279 -3.43 15.14 19.75
CA LYS A 279 -4.39 16.14 20.18
C LYS A 279 -5.01 16.79 18.96
N ALA A 280 -6.32 16.87 18.92
CA ALA A 280 -7.09 17.58 17.90
C ALA A 280 -8.20 18.41 18.57
N GLU A 281 -8.82 19.31 17.81
CA GLU A 281 -9.98 20.08 18.29
C GLU A 281 -11.19 19.17 18.54
N ASN A 282 -11.29 18.07 17.78
CA ASN A 282 -12.29 17.01 17.96
C ASN A 282 -11.63 15.78 18.62
N GLU A 283 -12.45 14.83 19.10
CA GLU A 283 -11.94 13.51 19.50
C GLU A 283 -11.23 12.85 18.31
N LEU A 284 -9.96 12.51 18.49
CA LEU A 284 -9.11 11.87 17.50
C LEU A 284 -8.48 10.65 18.15
N ASP A 285 -8.72 9.47 17.57
CA ASP A 285 -8.08 8.24 18.01
C ASP A 285 -6.80 7.96 17.21
N VAL A 286 -5.73 7.58 17.90
CA VAL A 286 -4.53 7.06 17.24
C VAL A 286 -4.73 5.57 17.09
N GLU A 287 -5.36 5.18 15.99
CA GLU A 287 -5.73 3.80 15.74
C GLU A 287 -4.50 2.90 15.55
N ARG A 288 -3.44 3.44 14.93
CA ARG A 288 -2.26 2.65 14.55
C ARG A 288 -0.94 3.39 14.66
N ASN A 289 0.06 2.66 15.15
CA ASN A 289 1.47 3.02 15.10
C ASN A 289 2.24 1.80 14.60
N ILE A 290 2.57 1.78 13.30
CA ILE A 290 3.21 0.64 12.65
C ILE A 290 4.61 1.05 12.21
N SER A 291 5.60 0.25 12.58
CA SER A 291 6.96 0.43 12.11
C SER A 291 7.17 -0.36 10.83
N LEU A 292 7.56 0.37 9.79
CA LEU A 292 7.92 -0.17 8.49
C LEU A 292 9.43 -0.13 8.33
N ASN A 293 9.98 -1.19 7.76
CA ASN A 293 11.41 -1.26 7.49
C ASN A 293 11.62 -1.92 6.14
N ALA A 294 12.25 -1.19 5.22
CA ALA A 294 12.76 -1.78 4.00
C ALA A 294 13.85 -2.77 4.43
N THR A 295 13.62 -4.07 4.24
CA THR A 295 14.54 -5.09 4.71
C THR A 295 15.94 -4.79 4.16
N ASP A 296 16.95 -4.91 5.04
CA ASP A 296 18.34 -4.56 4.79
C ASP A 296 18.74 -4.78 3.33
N LEU A 297 19.30 -3.72 2.72
CA LEU A 297 20.28 -3.77 1.64
C LEU A 297 21.51 -4.60 2.09
N LYS A 298 21.28 -5.88 2.43
CA LYS A 298 22.13 -6.76 3.24
C LYS A 298 23.47 -7.07 2.57
N ASN A 299 23.64 -6.68 1.31
CA ASN A 299 24.91 -6.65 0.60
C ASN A 299 25.11 -5.36 -0.20
N GLY A 300 25.10 -4.21 0.48
CA GLY A 300 25.88 -3.04 0.10
C GLY A 300 25.47 -2.32 -1.19
N ILE A 301 24.56 -1.36 -1.04
CA ILE A 301 24.64 -0.12 -1.82
C ILE A 301 25.05 0.99 -0.85
N LYS A 302 26.13 1.69 -1.19
CA LYS A 302 26.67 2.80 -0.40
C LYS A 302 25.57 3.81 -0.15
N LYS A 303 25.46 4.26 1.11
CA LYS A 303 24.62 5.34 1.67
C LYS A 303 24.72 6.72 0.97
N GLU A 304 25.22 6.80 -0.26
CA GLU A 304 25.51 8.06 -0.96
C GLU A 304 24.49 8.42 -2.05
N LYS A 305 23.45 7.61 -2.31
CA LYS A 305 22.48 7.88 -3.38
C LYS A 305 21.01 7.60 -3.03
N MET A 306 20.58 8.00 -1.85
CA MET A 306 19.16 8.30 -1.62
C MET A 306 19.07 9.79 -1.30
N PHE A 307 18.85 10.59 -2.34
CA PHE A 307 18.49 12.01 -2.27
C PHE A 307 17.23 12.21 -3.08
#